data_AF-A0A355FME6-F1
#
_entry.id   AF-A0A355FME6-F1
#
_cell.length_a   1.000
_cell.length_b   1.000
_cell.length_c   1.000
_cell.angle_alpha   90.00
_cell.angle_beta   90.00
_cell.angle_gamma   90.00
#
_symmetry.space_group_name_H-M   'P 1'
#
loop_
_entity.id
_entity.type
_entity.pdbx_description
1 polymer ?
#
loop_
_entity_poly.entity_id
_entity_poly.type
_entity_poly.pdbx_seq_one_letter_code
_entity_poly.pdbx_strand_id
1 'polypeptide(L)'
;MADKYQYGGQAVIEGVMMRGRHHYAIAVRKGNNQTCVISEKLGSYTRKHPILRLPFIRGIVALGESLVLGLNSLQYSANQVMDTEGEEELTFWEMTLMILFAVGLTIVLFVALPLFLRGLIARVLPGIFWRNIFEGLTRAVILVAYVAIISQLSDIQRV
;
A
#
# COMPACT_ATOMS: atom_id res chain seq x y z
N MET A 1 7.71 38.05 8.10
CA MET A 1 7.56 36.82 8.91
C MET A 1 8.18 35.69 8.12
N ALA A 2 9.15 34.94 8.67
CA ALA A 2 9.64 33.73 8.01
C ALA A 2 8.46 32.75 7.90
N ASP A 3 8.07 32.40 6.67
CA ASP A 3 7.05 31.39 6.40
C ASP A 3 7.39 30.12 7.18
N LYS A 4 6.66 29.82 8.24
CA LYS A 4 6.77 28.56 8.98
C LYS A 4 6.27 27.45 8.04
N TYR A 5 7.19 26.82 7.34
CA TYR A 5 6.88 25.67 6.50
C TYR A 5 6.87 24.41 7.37
N GLN A 6 5.77 23.66 7.30
CA GLN A 6 5.65 22.40 8.02
C GLN A 6 6.36 21.30 7.25
N TYR A 7 7.33 20.66 7.91
CA TYR A 7 7.97 19.44 7.41
C TYR A 7 7.14 18.24 7.83
N GLY A 8 7.08 17.24 6.96
CA GLY A 8 6.36 15.99 7.21
C GLY A 8 7.05 14.85 6.50
N GLY A 9 6.63 13.63 6.79
CA GLY A 9 7.29 12.45 6.25
C GLY A 9 6.39 11.23 6.22
N GLN A 10 6.93 10.16 5.67
CA GLN A 10 6.30 8.85 5.59
C GLN A 10 7.33 7.78 5.97
N ALA A 11 6.90 6.75 6.69
CA ALA A 11 7.71 5.55 6.86
C ALA A 11 7.83 4.81 5.51
N VAL A 12 9.02 4.34 5.18
CA VAL A 12 9.28 3.50 4.01
C VAL A 12 9.99 2.23 4.46
N ILE A 13 10.18 1.26 3.56
CA ILE A 13 10.73 -0.05 3.93
C ILE A 13 12.17 0.15 4.42
N GLU A 14 12.45 -0.27 5.65
CA GLU A 14 13.76 -0.11 6.32
C GLU A 14 14.27 1.35 6.33
N GLY A 15 13.37 2.34 6.36
CA GLY A 15 13.76 3.73 6.18
C GLY A 15 12.69 4.79 6.47
N VAL A 16 13.06 6.05 6.22
CA VAL A 16 12.18 7.21 6.40
C VAL A 16 12.29 8.16 5.22
N MET A 17 11.14 8.67 4.76
CA MET A 17 11.04 9.76 3.80
C MET A 17 10.63 11.06 4.51
N MET A 18 11.32 12.15 4.22
CA MET A 18 11.01 13.50 4.70
C MET A 18 10.81 14.46 3.54
N ARG A 19 9.69 15.19 3.55
CA ARG A 19 9.30 16.20 2.57
C ARG A 19 9.51 17.61 3.13
N GLY A 20 10.36 18.37 2.47
CA GLY A 20 10.54 19.80 2.68
C GLY A 20 9.87 20.65 1.61
N ARG A 21 10.14 21.97 1.64
CA ARG A 21 9.46 22.96 0.79
C ARG A 21 9.77 22.82 -0.69
N HIS A 22 11.01 22.45 -1.01
CA HIS A 22 11.53 22.36 -2.37
C HIS A 22 12.24 21.05 -2.67
N HIS A 23 12.46 20.22 -1.65
CA HIS A 23 13.15 18.94 -1.77
C HIS A 23 12.46 17.91 -0.89
N TYR A 24 12.59 16.64 -1.28
CA TYR A 24 12.34 15.51 -0.39
C TYR A 24 13.61 14.67 -0.29
N ALA A 25 13.76 13.98 0.83
CA ALA A 25 14.86 13.06 1.06
C ALA A 25 14.34 11.72 1.55
N ILE A 26 14.97 10.64 1.12
CA ILE A 26 14.69 9.28 1.56
C ILE A 26 15.98 8.70 2.10
N ALA A 27 15.93 8.17 3.32
CA ALA A 27 17.03 7.44 3.93
C ALA A 27 16.60 5.99 4.17
N VAL A 28 17.34 5.04 3.61
CA VAL A 28 17.06 3.60 3.68
C VAL A 28 18.28 2.88 4.25
N ARG A 29 18.05 1.99 5.21
CA ARG A 29 19.06 1.13 5.80
C ARG A 29 19.19 -0.14 4.96
N LYS A 30 20.39 -0.38 4.43
CA LYS A 30 20.74 -1.60 3.71
C LYS A 30 21.10 -2.72 4.68
N GLY A 31 20.91 -3.98 4.25
CA GLY A 31 21.23 -5.18 5.04
C GLY A 31 22.69 -5.26 5.51
N ASN A 32 23.62 -4.56 4.84
CA ASN A 32 25.03 -4.44 5.23
C ASN A 32 25.30 -3.32 6.29
N ASN A 33 24.26 -2.84 6.99
CA ASN A 33 24.31 -1.72 7.94
C ASN A 33 24.69 -0.35 7.33
N GLN A 34 24.79 -0.23 5.99
CA GLN A 34 25.01 1.06 5.33
C GLN A 34 23.68 1.79 5.15
N THR A 35 23.71 3.12 5.15
CA THR A 35 22.51 3.94 4.90
C THR A 35 22.65 4.65 3.57
N CYS A 36 21.72 4.41 2.65
CA CYS A 36 21.63 5.14 1.39
C CYS A 36 20.66 6.32 1.55
N VAL A 37 21.11 7.51 1.14
CA VAL A 37 20.30 8.72 1.21
C VAL A 37 20.22 9.35 -0.18
N ILE A 38 19.00 9.60 -0.63
CA ILE A 38 18.75 10.41 -1.83
C ILE A 38 18.01 11.67 -1.46
N SER A 39 18.28 12.75 -2.21
CA SER A 39 17.59 14.03 -2.08
C SER A 39 17.28 14.57 -3.47
N GLU A 40 16.02 14.78 -3.74
CA GLU A 40 15.53 15.24 -5.03
C GLU A 40 14.65 16.49 -4.91
N LYS A 41 14.57 17.26 -6.00
CA LYS A 41 13.74 18.46 -6.07
C LYS A 41 12.27 18.08 -6.15
N LEU A 42 11.45 18.73 -5.33
CA LEU A 42 10.01 18.56 -5.34
C LEU A 42 9.40 19.34 -6.52
N GLY A 43 8.94 18.63 -7.55
CA GLY A 43 8.10 19.22 -8.57
C GLY A 43 6.69 19.48 -8.02
N SER A 44 6.18 20.70 -8.19
CA SER A 44 4.75 20.98 -7.93
C SER A 44 4.07 21.40 -9.22
N TYR A 45 3.18 20.55 -9.73
CA TYR A 45 2.36 20.82 -10.90
C TYR A 45 1.38 21.97 -10.61
N THR A 46 0.93 22.08 -9.35
CA THR A 46 0.11 23.20 -8.84
C THR A 46 0.80 24.57 -8.95
N ARG A 47 2.14 24.61 -8.93
CA ARG A 47 2.89 25.86 -9.17
C ARG A 47 2.90 26.25 -10.65
N LYS A 48 2.93 25.28 -11.57
CA LYS A 48 3.05 25.50 -13.03
C LYS A 48 1.74 25.96 -13.68
N HIS A 49 0.58 25.50 -13.22
CA HIS A 49 -0.71 25.88 -13.82
C HIS A 49 -1.63 26.62 -12.82
N PRO A 50 -2.07 27.87 -13.11
CA PRO A 50 -2.91 28.65 -12.21
C PRO A 50 -4.30 28.06 -12.00
N ILE A 51 -4.82 27.31 -12.98
CA ILE A 51 -6.13 26.62 -12.89
C ILE A 51 -6.11 25.53 -11.80
N LEU A 52 -4.97 24.88 -11.57
CA LEU A 52 -4.82 23.83 -10.55
C LEU A 52 -4.80 24.38 -9.11
N ARG A 53 -4.87 25.71 -8.93
CA ARG A 53 -4.88 26.36 -7.60
C ARG A 53 -6.28 26.55 -7.02
N LEU A 54 -7.34 26.26 -7.78
CA LEU A 54 -8.73 26.29 -7.29
C LEU A 54 -8.89 25.32 -6.11
N PRO A 55 -9.62 25.67 -5.03
CA PRO A 55 -9.58 24.95 -3.75
C PRO A 55 -9.92 23.45 -3.84
N PHE A 56 -10.87 23.06 -4.71
CA PHE A 56 -11.21 21.65 -4.94
C PHE A 56 -10.14 20.92 -5.78
N ILE A 57 -9.75 21.51 -6.90
CA ILE A 57 -8.77 20.92 -7.83
C ILE A 57 -7.40 20.80 -7.15
N ARG A 58 -7.02 21.81 -6.36
CA ARG A 58 -5.79 21.85 -5.57
C ARG A 58 -5.70 20.65 -4.62
N GLY A 59 -6.81 20.30 -3.94
CA GLY A 59 -6.85 19.15 -3.05
C GLY A 59 -6.58 17.83 -3.78
N ILE A 60 -7.29 17.60 -4.89
CA ILE A 60 -7.14 16.40 -5.72
C ILE A 60 -5.71 16.29 -6.27
N VAL A 61 -5.17 17.38 -6.81
CA VAL A 61 -3.80 17.41 -7.34
C VAL A 61 -2.77 17.19 -6.23
N ALA A 62 -2.93 17.81 -5.05
CA ALA A 62 -2.01 17.63 -3.94
C ALA A 62 -2.04 16.20 -3.36
N LEU A 63 -3.22 15.57 -3.32
CA LEU A 63 -3.36 14.16 -2.96
C LEU A 63 -2.67 13.26 -3.98
N GLY A 64 -2.91 13.49 -5.28
CA GLY A 64 -2.26 12.75 -6.36
C GLY A 64 -0.74 12.88 -6.32
N GLU A 65 -0.21 14.10 -6.19
CA GLU A 65 1.23 14.36 -6.04
C GLU A 65 1.81 13.62 -4.82
N SER A 66 1.11 13.62 -3.69
CA SER A 66 1.59 12.98 -2.47
C SER A 66 1.54 11.45 -2.55
N LEU A 67 0.51 10.89 -3.20
CA LEU A 67 0.39 9.46 -3.45
C LEU A 67 1.48 8.96 -4.41
N VAL A 68 1.72 9.68 -5.52
CA VAL A 68 2.80 9.34 -6.45
C VAL A 68 4.16 9.42 -5.76
N LEU A 69 4.42 10.48 -4.97
CA LEU A 69 5.65 10.59 -4.19
C LEU A 69 5.80 9.43 -3.20
N GLY A 70 4.73 9.08 -2.48
CA GLY A 70 4.73 7.99 -1.50
C GLY A 70 5.01 6.63 -2.15
N LEU A 71 4.36 6.33 -3.27
CA LEU A 71 4.58 5.10 -4.04
C LEU A 71 6.02 5.02 -4.56
N ASN A 72 6.53 6.10 -5.17
CA ASN A 72 7.92 6.15 -5.65
C ASN A 72 8.91 5.97 -4.50
N SER A 73 8.62 6.53 -3.33
CA SER A 73 9.48 6.40 -2.14
C SER A 73 9.52 4.96 -1.63
N LEU A 74 8.37 4.28 -1.61
CA LEU A 74 8.27 2.86 -1.23
C LEU A 74 9.00 1.98 -2.23
N GLN A 75 8.80 2.19 -3.53
CA GLN A 75 9.47 1.44 -4.59
C GLN A 75 10.99 1.63 -4.53
N TYR A 76 11.47 2.86 -4.34
CA TYR A 76 12.90 3.13 -4.15
C TYR A 76 13.45 2.38 -2.93
N SER A 77 12.74 2.41 -1.79
CA SER A 77 13.19 1.70 -0.59
C SER A 77 13.24 0.18 -0.76
N ALA A 78 12.22 -0.40 -1.42
CA ALA A 78 12.20 -1.82 -1.74
C ALA A 78 13.40 -2.21 -2.61
N ASN A 79 13.63 -1.47 -3.70
CA ASN A 79 14.73 -1.76 -4.62
C ASN A 79 16.09 -1.69 -3.94
N GLN A 80 16.31 -0.74 -3.02
CA GLN A 80 17.59 -0.64 -2.30
C GLN A 80 17.83 -1.79 -1.31
N VAL A 81 16.74 -2.35 -0.75
CA VAL A 81 16.82 -3.53 0.12
C VAL A 81 17.09 -4.78 -0.73
N MET A 82 16.32 -5.00 -1.81
CA MET A 82 16.48 -6.14 -2.72
C MET A 82 17.86 -6.19 -3.40
N ASP A 83 18.38 -5.04 -3.85
CA ASP A 83 19.73 -4.91 -4.42
C ASP A 83 20.83 -5.34 -3.43
N THR A 84 20.59 -5.15 -2.12
CA THR A 84 21.52 -5.60 -1.09
C THR A 84 21.39 -7.10 -0.79
N GLU A 85 20.18 -7.65 -0.90
CA GLU A 85 19.89 -9.07 -0.66
C GLU A 85 20.24 -9.96 -1.87
N GLY A 86 20.65 -9.35 -2.99
CA GLY A 86 21.03 -10.07 -4.22
C GLY A 86 19.82 -10.73 -4.89
N GLU A 87 18.62 -10.27 -4.59
CA GLU A 87 17.39 -10.73 -5.23
C GLU A 87 17.30 -10.11 -6.62
N GLU A 88 17.22 -10.95 -7.67
CA GLU A 88 17.06 -10.49 -9.05
C GLU A 88 15.74 -9.72 -9.21
N GLU A 89 15.76 -8.66 -10.02
CA GLU A 89 14.54 -7.94 -10.39
C GLU A 89 13.54 -8.92 -11.03
N LEU A 90 12.36 -9.02 -10.43
CA LEU A 90 11.27 -9.86 -10.92
C LEU A 90 10.98 -9.53 -12.40
N THR A 91 11.01 -10.55 -13.25
CA THR A 91 10.69 -10.37 -14.66
C THR A 91 9.23 -9.93 -14.82
N PHE A 92 8.93 -9.22 -15.92
CA PHE A 92 7.57 -8.76 -16.23
C PHE A 92 6.52 -9.89 -16.16
N TRP A 93 6.91 -11.11 -16.56
CA TRP A 93 6.06 -12.30 -16.50
C TRP A 93 5.78 -12.75 -15.08
N GLU A 94 6.78 -12.76 -14.20
CA GLU A 94 6.63 -13.12 -12.79
C GLU A 94 5.75 -12.12 -12.06
N MET A 95 5.98 -10.82 -12.28
CA MET A 95 5.15 -9.76 -11.72
C MET A 95 3.68 -9.90 -12.16
N THR A 96 3.45 -10.15 -13.46
CA THR A 96 2.09 -10.35 -13.99
C THR A 96 1.42 -11.57 -13.37
N LEU A 97 2.15 -12.69 -13.24
CA LEU A 97 1.63 -13.93 -12.66
C LEU A 97 1.29 -13.74 -11.17
N MET A 98 2.14 -13.06 -10.40
CA MET A 98 1.87 -12.74 -9.00
C MET A 98 0.65 -11.84 -8.83
N ILE A 99 0.49 -10.82 -9.67
CA ILE A 99 -0.69 -9.95 -9.63
C ILE A 99 -1.96 -10.75 -9.94
N LEU A 100 -1.94 -11.59 -10.99
CA LEU A 100 -3.07 -12.45 -11.33
C LEU A 100 -3.40 -13.43 -10.20
N PHE A 101 -2.37 -14.02 -9.59
CA PHE A 101 -2.54 -14.92 -8.45
C PHE A 101 -3.15 -14.19 -7.24
N ALA A 102 -2.64 -13.01 -6.89
CA ALA A 102 -3.16 -12.20 -5.78
C ALA A 102 -4.63 -11.79 -5.99
N VAL A 103 -4.97 -11.35 -7.20
CA VAL A 103 -6.35 -11.02 -7.58
C VAL A 103 -7.24 -12.27 -7.53
N GLY A 104 -6.77 -13.39 -8.09
CA GLY A 104 -7.48 -14.66 -8.07
C GLY A 104 -7.75 -15.15 -6.65
N LEU A 105 -6.73 -15.14 -5.79
CA LEU A 105 -6.84 -15.50 -4.38
C LEU A 105 -7.84 -14.60 -3.64
N THR A 106 -7.82 -13.30 -3.93
CA THR A 106 -8.77 -12.33 -3.36
C THR A 106 -10.21 -12.67 -3.74
N ILE A 107 -10.47 -12.94 -5.03
CA ILE A 107 -11.80 -13.33 -5.51
C ILE A 107 -12.25 -14.65 -4.86
N VAL A 108 -11.35 -15.63 -4.78
CA VAL A 108 -11.66 -16.93 -4.18
C VAL A 108 -12.02 -16.78 -2.70
N LEU A 109 -11.18 -16.10 -1.91
CA LEU A 109 -11.36 -15.98 -0.47
C LEU A 109 -12.51 -15.06 -0.09
N PHE A 110 -12.67 -13.91 -0.75
CA PHE A 110 -13.62 -12.87 -0.33
C PHE A 110 -14.94 -12.87 -1.10
N VAL A 111 -15.03 -13.59 -2.22
CA VAL A 111 -16.26 -13.67 -3.03
C VAL A 111 -16.75 -15.09 -3.17
N ALA A 112 -15.96 -15.99 -3.75
CA ALA A 112 -16.40 -17.35 -4.06
C ALA A 112 -16.67 -18.17 -2.79
N LEU A 113 -15.75 -18.14 -1.83
CA LEU A 113 -15.83 -18.91 -0.59
C LEU A 113 -17.04 -18.50 0.29
N PRO A 114 -17.31 -17.21 0.57
CA PRO A 114 -18.50 -16.81 1.31
C PRO A 114 -19.80 -17.21 0.61
N LEU A 115 -19.86 -17.10 -0.72
CA LEU A 115 -21.03 -17.49 -1.51
C LEU A 115 -21.26 -19.01 -1.46
N PHE A 116 -20.18 -19.80 -1.56
CA PHE A 116 -20.23 -21.25 -1.44
C PHE A 116 -20.71 -21.68 -0.04
N LEU A 117 -20.15 -21.10 1.02
CA LEU A 117 -20.56 -21.38 2.40
C LEU A 117 -22.02 -21.00 2.65
N ARG A 118 -22.48 -19.86 2.10
CA ARG A 118 -23.90 -19.48 2.14
C ARG A 118 -24.77 -20.53 1.45
N GLY A 119 -24.35 -21.07 0.31
CA GLY A 119 -25.06 -22.13 -0.42
C GLY A 119 -25.23 -23.42 0.37
N LEU A 120 -24.19 -23.85 1.09
CA LEU A 120 -24.23 -25.06 1.94
C LEU A 120 -25.24 -24.94 3.09
N ILE A 121 -25.28 -23.75 3.71
CA ILE A 121 -26.07 -23.49 4.92
C ILE A 121 -27.47 -22.94 4.61
N ALA A 122 -27.76 -22.61 3.35
CA ALA A 122 -29.07 -22.15 2.90
C ALA A 122 -30.21 -23.16 3.14
N ARG A 123 -29.90 -24.45 3.33
CA ARG A 123 -30.88 -25.48 3.72
C ARG A 123 -31.17 -25.51 5.23
N VAL A 124 -30.27 -24.99 6.06
CA VAL A 124 -30.33 -25.07 7.53
C VAL A 124 -30.84 -23.77 8.16
N LEU A 125 -30.53 -22.60 7.57
CA LEU A 125 -30.97 -21.31 8.10
C LEU A 125 -32.27 -20.81 7.47
N PRO A 126 -33.40 -20.77 8.22
CA PRO A 126 -34.63 -20.15 7.74
C PRO A 126 -34.57 -18.62 7.88
N GLY A 127 -35.12 -17.92 6.88
CA GLY A 127 -35.30 -16.46 6.92
C GLY A 127 -34.13 -15.64 6.41
N ILE A 128 -34.45 -14.48 5.82
CA ILE A 128 -33.50 -13.54 5.19
C ILE A 128 -32.56 -12.94 6.24
N PHE A 129 -33.08 -12.64 7.44
CA PHE A 129 -32.34 -12.04 8.54
C PHE A 129 -31.15 -12.90 8.98
N TRP A 130 -31.40 -14.18 9.31
CA TRP A 130 -30.35 -15.10 9.77
C TRP A 130 -29.31 -15.41 8.68
N ARG A 131 -29.73 -15.45 7.41
CA ARG A 131 -28.81 -15.62 6.27
C ARG A 131 -27.87 -14.42 6.11
N ASN A 132 -28.38 -13.21 6.28
CA ASN A 132 -27.56 -12.00 6.17
C ASN A 132 -26.55 -11.88 7.32
N ILE A 133 -26.96 -12.22 8.56
CA ILE A 133 -26.02 -12.27 9.69
C ILE A 133 -24.93 -13.30 9.46
N PHE A 134 -25.30 -14.52 9.03
CA PHE A 134 -24.33 -15.57 8.75
C PHE A 134 -23.34 -15.16 7.65
N GLU A 135 -23.82 -14.53 6.59
CA GLU A 135 -22.96 -14.03 5.51
C GLU A 135 -21.98 -12.96 6.02
N GLY A 136 -22.46 -11.98 6.79
CA GLY A 136 -21.61 -10.95 7.38
C GLY A 136 -20.55 -11.54 8.31
N LEU A 137 -20.95 -12.47 9.18
CA LEU A 137 -20.06 -13.14 10.11
C LEU A 137 -18.99 -13.97 9.37
N THR A 138 -19.39 -14.70 8.33
CA THR A 138 -18.48 -15.50 7.50
C THR A 138 -17.41 -14.61 6.86
N ARG A 139 -17.80 -13.47 6.28
CA ARG A 139 -16.85 -12.50 5.69
C ARG A 139 -15.91 -11.92 6.76
N ALA A 140 -16.42 -11.59 7.93
CA ALA A 140 -15.61 -11.06 9.03
C ALA A 140 -14.59 -12.10 9.53
N VAL A 141 -15.00 -13.35 9.71
CA VAL A 141 -14.11 -14.44 10.12
C VAL A 141 -13.03 -14.69 9.08
N ILE A 142 -13.39 -14.73 7.79
CA ILE A 142 -12.40 -14.89 6.70
C ILE A 142 -11.41 -13.74 6.69
N LEU A 143 -11.87 -12.50 6.86
CA LEU A 143 -10.99 -11.33 6.92
C LEU A 143 -10.00 -11.42 8.09
N VAL A 144 -10.48 -11.72 9.29
CA VAL A 144 -9.63 -11.85 10.49
C VAL A 144 -8.64 -13.00 10.32
N ALA A 145 -9.09 -14.15 9.83
CA ALA A 145 -8.21 -15.30 9.58
C ALA A 145 -7.14 -14.98 8.53
N TYR A 146 -7.51 -14.30 7.44
CA TYR A 146 -6.57 -13.85 6.41
C TYR A 146 -5.50 -12.92 7.01
N VAL A 147 -5.91 -11.88 7.75
CA VAL A 147 -4.98 -10.94 8.40
C VAL A 147 -4.07 -11.67 9.40
N ALA A 148 -4.62 -12.59 10.20
CA ALA A 148 -3.84 -13.37 11.15
C ALA A 148 -2.79 -14.26 10.47
N ILE A 149 -3.12 -14.87 9.33
CA ILE A 149 -2.17 -15.71 8.56
C ILE A 149 -1.07 -14.85 7.95
N ILE A 150 -1.41 -13.74 7.27
CA ILE A 150 -0.38 -12.89 6.64
C ILE A 150 0.51 -12.23 7.70
N SER A 151 -0.02 -11.89 8.88
CA SER A 151 0.77 -11.30 9.97
C SER A 151 1.82 -12.26 10.55
N GLN A 152 1.72 -13.56 10.24
CA GLN A 152 2.71 -14.56 10.67
C GLN A 152 3.90 -14.66 9.71
N LEU A 153 3.88 -13.99 8.56
CA LEU A 153 5.00 -13.97 7.62
C LEU A 153 6.13 -13.08 8.16
N SER A 154 7.36 -13.61 8.15
CA SER A 154 8.56 -12.99 8.70
C SER A 154 8.81 -11.57 8.19
N ASP A 155 8.50 -11.30 6.93
CA ASP A 155 8.70 -10.00 6.29
C ASP A 155 7.74 -8.94 6.82
N ILE A 156 6.53 -9.36 7.23
CA ILE A 156 5.52 -8.49 7.84
C ILE A 156 5.82 -8.30 9.33
N GLN A 157 6.39 -9.29 10.02
CA GLN A 157 6.75 -9.19 11.44
C GLN A 157 7.94 -8.26 11.71
N ARG A 158 8.73 -7.93 10.69
CA ARG A 158 9.88 -7.01 10.82
C ARG A 158 9.49 -5.53 10.90
N VAL A 159 8.22 -5.19 10.64
CA VAL A 159 7.69 -3.82 10.64
C VAL A 159 6.70 -3.63 11.80
#